data_AF-A0A0F8YL39-F1
#
_entry.id   AF-A0A0F8YL39-F1
#
_cell.length_a   1.000
_cell.length_b   1.000
_cell.length_c   1.000
_cell.angle_alpha   90.00
_cell.angle_beta   90.00
_cell.angle_gamma   90.00
#
_symmetry.space_group_name_H-M   'P 1'
#
loop_
_entity.id
_entity.type
_entity.pdbx_description
1 polymer ?
#
loop_
_entity_poly.entity_id
_entity_poly.type
_entity_poly.pdbx_seq_one_letter_code
_entity_poly.pdbx_strand_id
1 'polypeptide(L)'
;PYAWTIISGSAELAIGDTVTDHAVQPGGAPAASDQGAAALAIFSRNRINVLYGSSSADWSLVTYRERVGAYENSVKEFGMTLMVDDRGVAKLATTQAFGNFKNNQISRDIQPWMTERKTKLIDSMVSDDHSQYRIFFNDKYALYITVKDQKVIGTGVILLGDTPTFCFSRENSSGTEEMYFGSTDGMLYQLDKGTSHDGDAIPVTMPLHFNYIGTPRRNKIWMDASLEIRGTFYAEFSMTNELGYTSVDIPQPGSSIIVTNLSSAKWDDFTWDQFFWDGVTLLPSFAKLYGSSENISLILTSSSDYFGQITVTGAMIHYFFGRQLQHG
;
A
#
# COMPACT_ATOMS: atom_id res chain seq x y z
N PRO A 1 38.38 -13.73 -10.33
CA PRO A 1 37.42 -14.08 -9.25
C PRO A 1 37.02 -15.57 -9.28
N TYR A 2 38.00 -16.48 -9.14
CA TYR A 2 37.78 -17.94 -9.18
C TYR A 2 38.45 -18.69 -8.01
N ALA A 3 38.99 -17.96 -7.03
CA ALA A 3 39.64 -18.54 -5.86
C ALA A 3 39.13 -17.81 -4.61
N TRP A 4 38.35 -18.52 -3.79
CA TRP A 4 37.86 -18.04 -2.50
C TRP A 4 38.74 -18.65 -1.41
N THR A 5 39.85 -17.97 -1.08
CA THR A 5 40.83 -18.47 -0.11
C THR A 5 41.07 -17.47 1.00
N ILE A 6 41.31 -17.97 2.21
CA ILE A 6 41.68 -17.15 3.37
C ILE A 6 42.99 -16.41 3.12
N ILE A 7 43.90 -17.00 2.34
CA ILE A 7 45.21 -16.42 1.97
C ILE A 7 45.04 -15.16 1.10
N SER A 8 43.99 -15.10 0.29
CA SER A 8 43.62 -13.91 -0.50
C SER A 8 42.81 -12.86 0.27
N GLY A 9 42.66 -13.01 1.60
CA GLY A 9 41.91 -12.08 2.44
C GLY A 9 40.39 -12.31 2.45
N SER A 10 39.92 -13.46 1.96
CA SER A 10 38.50 -13.81 1.99
C SER A 10 38.12 -14.37 3.37
N ALA A 11 37.06 -13.85 3.98
CA ALA A 11 36.54 -14.31 5.26
C ALA A 11 35.12 -14.85 5.09
N GLU A 12 34.83 -15.99 5.73
CA GLU A 12 33.52 -16.65 5.72
C GLU A 12 32.80 -16.43 7.05
N LEU A 13 31.54 -16.02 7.00
CA LEU A 13 30.66 -15.97 8.18
C LEU A 13 29.41 -16.80 7.89
N ALA A 14 29.30 -17.94 8.56
CA ALA A 14 28.16 -18.83 8.42
C ALA A 14 26.93 -18.27 9.15
N ILE A 15 25.84 -18.05 8.42
CA ILE A 15 24.56 -17.57 8.97
C ILE A 15 23.69 -18.74 9.47
N GLY A 16 23.82 -19.91 8.85
CA GLY A 16 23.11 -21.13 9.25
C GLY A 16 21.64 -21.19 8.82
N ASP A 17 21.24 -20.38 7.84
CA ASP A 17 19.94 -20.40 7.16
C ASP A 17 20.10 -19.79 5.75
N THR A 18 19.10 -19.93 4.88
CA THR A 18 19.10 -19.33 3.54
C THR A 18 18.94 -17.82 3.65
N VAL A 19 19.96 -17.09 3.23
CA VAL A 19 19.94 -15.62 3.18
C VAL A 19 18.96 -15.18 2.10
N THR A 20 18.07 -14.26 2.46
CA THR A 20 17.00 -13.76 1.59
C THR A 20 17.19 -12.30 1.22
N ASP A 21 17.83 -11.50 2.09
CA ASP A 21 18.11 -10.10 1.80
C ASP A 21 19.12 -9.50 2.80
N HIS A 22 19.60 -8.30 2.51
CA HIS A 22 20.48 -7.51 3.38
C HIS A 22 20.00 -6.06 3.42
N ALA A 23 20.03 -5.45 4.60
CA ALA A 23 19.75 -4.02 4.72
C ALA A 23 20.62 -3.36 5.77
N VAL A 24 21.19 -2.20 5.42
CA VAL A 24 21.83 -1.32 6.39
C VAL A 24 20.77 -0.82 7.36
N GLN A 25 21.03 -0.88 8.66
CA GLN A 25 20.10 -0.43 9.69
C GLN A 25 20.40 1.02 10.11
N PRO A 26 19.37 1.88 10.26
CA PRO A 26 19.58 3.24 10.76
C PRO A 26 19.99 3.21 12.25
N GLY A 27 21.13 3.81 12.58
CA GLY A 27 21.71 3.89 13.92
C GLY A 27 22.85 4.91 13.98
N GLY A 28 22.96 5.66 15.09
CA GLY A 28 23.67 6.94 15.17
C GLY A 28 25.19 6.90 14.96
N ALA A 29 25.72 8.01 14.44
CA ALA A 29 27.14 8.32 14.38
C ALA A 29 27.76 8.30 15.81
N PRO A 30 29.01 7.84 15.96
CA PRO A 30 29.62 7.68 17.28
C PRO A 30 29.87 9.02 17.97
N ALA A 31 29.46 9.13 19.24
CA ALA A 31 30.22 9.91 20.20
C ALA A 31 31.63 9.27 20.30
N ALA A 32 32.67 10.09 20.33
CA ALA A 32 34.06 9.82 19.97
C ALA A 32 34.83 8.69 20.71
N SER A 33 34.18 7.71 21.33
CA SER A 33 34.83 6.61 22.04
C SER A 33 34.11 5.25 22.01
N ASP A 34 32.99 5.10 21.30
CA ASP A 34 32.31 3.80 21.19
C ASP A 34 32.02 3.44 19.73
N GLN A 35 32.09 2.14 19.43
CA GLN A 35 32.02 1.51 18.11
C GLN A 35 30.71 1.78 17.33
N GLY A 36 30.56 2.99 16.79
CA GLY A 36 29.46 3.38 15.90
C GLY A 36 29.64 2.84 14.47
N ALA A 37 29.76 1.53 14.32
CA ALA A 37 29.76 0.90 13.00
C ALA A 37 28.32 0.83 12.47
N ALA A 38 28.12 1.23 11.21
CA ALA A 38 26.90 0.93 10.47
C ALA A 38 26.57 -0.57 10.63
N ALA A 39 25.36 -0.89 11.08
CA ALA A 39 24.96 -2.26 11.32
C ALA A 39 24.34 -2.83 10.05
N LEU A 40 24.85 -3.96 9.57
CA LEU A 40 24.26 -4.69 8.45
C LEU A 40 23.31 -5.75 9.00
N ALA A 41 22.00 -5.58 8.79
CA ALA A 41 21.05 -6.65 9.03
C ALA A 41 21.11 -7.64 7.86
N ILE A 42 21.26 -8.91 8.20
CA ILE A 42 21.25 -10.05 7.28
C ILE A 42 19.96 -10.81 7.56
N PHE A 43 19.08 -10.84 6.57
CA PHE A 43 17.79 -11.51 6.65
C PHE A 43 17.92 -12.91 6.06
N SER A 44 17.37 -13.88 6.76
CA SER A 44 17.20 -15.24 6.29
C SER A 44 15.74 -15.64 6.39
N ARG A 45 15.38 -16.78 5.82
CA ARG A 45 13.98 -17.21 5.77
C ARG A 45 13.33 -17.33 7.16
N ASN A 46 14.08 -17.72 8.19
CA ASN A 46 13.60 -17.92 9.55
C ASN A 46 14.45 -17.21 10.63
N ARG A 47 15.41 -16.38 10.25
CA ARG A 47 16.34 -15.73 11.17
C ARG A 47 16.70 -14.33 10.70
N ILE A 48 17.03 -13.46 11.66
CA ILE A 48 17.67 -12.18 11.38
C ILE A 48 18.95 -12.10 12.20
N ASN A 49 20.05 -11.83 11.51
CA ASN A 49 21.37 -11.59 12.09
C ASN A 49 21.76 -10.14 11.87
N VAL A 50 22.61 -9.61 12.74
CA VAL A 50 23.19 -8.27 12.58
C VAL A 50 24.71 -8.40 12.64
N LEU A 51 25.37 -7.90 11.61
CA LEU A 51 26.81 -7.80 11.53
C LEU A 51 27.24 -6.38 11.91
N TYR A 52 28.09 -6.30 12.93
CA TYR A 52 28.77 -5.10 13.36
C TYR A 52 30.25 -5.16 12.99
N GLY A 53 30.91 -4.01 12.89
CA GLY A 53 32.33 -3.89 12.59
C GLY A 53 32.58 -3.18 11.26
N SER A 54 33.82 -2.77 11.05
CA SER A 54 34.24 -1.98 9.89
C SER A 54 35.13 -2.74 8.91
N SER A 55 35.66 -3.90 9.33
CA SER A 55 36.63 -4.71 8.60
C SER A 55 36.59 -6.18 9.04
N SER A 56 37.25 -7.06 8.29
CA SER A 56 37.38 -8.48 8.67
C SER A 56 38.13 -8.71 10.00
N ALA A 57 38.77 -7.68 10.57
CA ALA A 57 39.47 -7.77 11.85
C ALA A 57 38.55 -7.56 13.07
N ASP A 58 37.40 -6.90 12.90
CA ASP A 58 36.49 -6.48 13.98
C ASP A 58 35.04 -6.89 13.75
N TRP A 59 34.76 -7.74 12.76
CA TRP A 59 33.42 -8.26 12.50
C TRP A 59 32.85 -9.06 13.68
N SER A 60 31.66 -8.66 14.12
CA SER A 60 30.88 -9.32 15.16
C SER A 60 29.48 -9.63 14.63
N LEU A 61 29.21 -10.91 14.41
CA LEU A 61 27.91 -11.39 13.98
C LEU A 61 27.07 -11.81 15.18
N VAL A 62 25.89 -11.21 15.33
CA VAL A 62 24.96 -11.49 16.42
C VAL A 62 23.63 -11.96 15.85
N THR A 63 23.07 -13.04 16.41
CA THR A 63 21.68 -13.43 16.12
C THR A 63 20.74 -12.46 16.82
N TYR A 64 19.97 -11.71 16.04
CA TYR A 64 19.02 -10.74 16.57
C TYR A 64 17.64 -11.37 16.83
N ARG A 65 17.15 -12.20 15.91
CA ARG A 65 15.90 -12.96 16.10
C ARG A 65 16.03 -14.38 15.59
N GLU A 66 15.48 -15.30 16.38
CA GLU A 66 15.22 -16.67 15.97
C GLU A 66 13.73 -16.80 15.62
N ARG A 67 13.41 -17.56 14.56
CA ARG A 67 12.04 -17.87 14.11
C ARG A 67 11.25 -16.68 13.54
N VAL A 68 11.97 -15.65 13.12
CA VAL A 68 11.47 -14.50 12.37
C VAL A 68 12.47 -14.26 11.25
N GLY A 69 11.97 -14.19 10.03
CA GLY A 69 12.79 -13.94 8.85
C GLY A 69 12.12 -12.99 7.89
N ALA A 70 12.64 -12.93 6.67
CA ALA A 70 12.04 -12.21 5.56
C ALA A 70 11.88 -13.12 4.34
N TYR A 71 10.92 -12.81 3.48
CA TYR A 71 10.88 -13.32 2.11
C TYR A 71 11.95 -12.60 1.28
N GLU A 72 12.48 -13.30 0.27
CA GLU A 72 13.44 -12.74 -0.68
C GLU A 72 12.87 -11.50 -1.38
N ASN A 73 13.74 -10.53 -1.68
CA ASN A 73 13.41 -9.25 -2.31
C ASN A 73 12.37 -8.38 -1.58
N SER A 74 11.95 -8.77 -0.36
CA SER A 74 10.94 -8.04 0.39
C SER A 74 11.51 -6.95 1.29
N VAL A 75 12.81 -6.94 1.57
CA VAL A 75 13.37 -5.99 2.54
C VAL A 75 13.63 -4.66 1.85
N LYS A 76 13.12 -3.58 2.44
CA LYS A 76 13.40 -2.21 1.99
C LYS A 76 13.61 -1.29 3.17
N GLU A 77 14.52 -0.35 3.01
CA GLU A 77 14.82 0.67 4.00
C GLU A 77 14.39 2.03 3.44
N PHE A 78 13.51 2.70 4.18
CA PHE A 78 13.14 4.10 3.93
C PHE A 78 12.61 4.71 5.24
N GLY A 79 13.53 5.24 6.06
CA GLY A 79 13.24 5.80 7.38
C GLY A 79 12.97 4.74 8.47
N MET A 80 12.68 3.51 8.06
CA MET A 80 12.74 2.28 8.84
C MET A 80 12.95 1.10 7.88
N THR A 81 13.36 -0.06 8.39
CA THR A 81 13.38 -1.28 7.58
C THR A 81 12.03 -1.99 7.63
N LEU A 82 11.45 -2.23 6.46
CA LEU A 82 10.22 -2.99 6.25
C LEU A 82 10.56 -4.31 5.56
N MET A 83 9.82 -5.37 5.92
CA MET A 83 10.02 -6.72 5.40
C MET A 83 8.71 -7.51 5.42
N VAL A 84 8.64 -8.56 4.61
CA VAL A 84 7.53 -9.53 4.67
C VAL A 84 8.02 -10.78 5.41
N ASP A 85 7.39 -11.12 6.53
CA ASP A 85 7.57 -12.36 7.29
C ASP A 85 6.40 -13.32 7.01
N ASP A 86 6.46 -14.56 7.50
CA ASP A 86 5.37 -15.52 7.43
C ASP A 86 4.07 -15.06 8.08
N ARG A 87 4.17 -14.07 8.97
CA ARG A 87 3.06 -13.46 9.69
C ARG A 87 2.65 -12.12 9.06
N GLY A 88 3.05 -11.82 7.83
CA GLY A 88 2.70 -10.59 7.13
C GLY A 88 3.83 -9.55 7.15
N VAL A 89 3.49 -8.29 6.90
CA VAL A 89 4.46 -7.20 6.85
C VAL A 89 4.88 -6.80 8.26
N ALA A 90 6.18 -6.75 8.46
CA ALA A 90 6.83 -6.42 9.70
C ALA A 90 7.78 -5.24 9.50
N LYS A 91 7.92 -4.43 10.55
CA LYS A 91 8.94 -3.39 10.62
C LYS A 91 10.02 -3.75 11.61
N LEU A 92 11.26 -3.44 11.26
CA LEU A 92 12.41 -3.48 12.13
C LEU A 92 12.80 -2.04 12.49
N ALA A 93 12.69 -1.69 13.76
CA ALA A 93 13.08 -0.37 14.27
C ALA A 93 14.01 -0.51 15.47
N THR A 94 15.06 0.32 15.55
CA THR A 94 15.94 0.42 16.72
C THR A 94 15.19 1.03 17.90
N THR A 95 15.22 0.40 19.07
CA THR A 95 14.73 1.06 20.29
C THR A 95 15.83 1.90 20.91
N GLN A 96 15.48 3.05 21.50
CA GLN A 96 16.41 3.93 22.27
C GLN A 96 16.90 3.29 23.58
N ALA A 97 16.43 2.09 23.93
CA ALA A 97 16.97 1.30 25.02
C ALA A 97 18.08 0.40 24.46
N PHE A 98 19.34 0.82 24.65
CA PHE A 98 20.56 0.01 24.50
C PHE A 98 20.42 -1.24 23.59
N GLY A 99 20.56 -1.04 22.27
CA GLY A 99 20.87 -2.13 21.35
C GLY A 99 19.78 -3.15 21.03
N ASN A 100 18.51 -2.91 21.37
CA ASN A 100 17.43 -3.85 21.03
C ASN A 100 16.55 -3.29 19.90
N PHE A 101 16.38 -4.01 18.79
CA PHE A 101 15.34 -3.65 17.81
C PHE A 101 13.98 -4.21 18.26
N LYS A 102 12.86 -3.63 17.84
CA LYS A 102 11.50 -4.19 18.04
C LYS A 102 10.90 -4.56 16.68
N ASN A 103 10.61 -5.84 16.48
CA ASN A 103 9.77 -6.26 15.35
C ASN A 103 8.30 -6.00 15.70
N ASN A 104 7.60 -5.25 14.85
CA ASN A 104 6.17 -5.03 15.00
C ASN A 104 5.46 -5.35 13.68
N GLN A 105 4.45 -6.21 13.73
CA GLN A 105 3.58 -6.47 12.58
C GLN A 105 2.73 -5.24 12.31
N ILE A 106 2.76 -4.78 11.06
CA ILE A 106 2.00 -3.61 10.61
C ILE A 106 0.81 -4.01 9.72
N SER A 107 0.76 -5.26 9.25
CA SER A 107 -0.30 -5.77 8.37
C SER A 107 -1.38 -6.57 9.09
N ARG A 108 -1.59 -6.37 10.39
CA ARG A 108 -2.52 -7.19 11.19
C ARG A 108 -3.95 -7.16 10.62
N ASP A 109 -4.39 -6.00 10.14
CA ASP A 109 -5.75 -5.80 9.66
C ASP A 109 -5.98 -6.43 8.27
N ILE A 110 -4.90 -6.71 7.52
CA ILE A 110 -4.92 -7.37 6.21
C ILE A 110 -4.30 -8.78 6.25
N GLN A 111 -4.21 -9.37 7.44
CA GLN A 111 -3.52 -10.65 7.65
C GLN A 111 -4.04 -11.79 6.77
N PRO A 112 -5.36 -11.97 6.58
CA PRO A 112 -5.87 -13.02 5.69
C PRO A 112 -5.37 -12.85 4.25
N TRP A 113 -5.40 -11.61 3.75
CA TRP A 113 -4.95 -11.28 2.40
C TRP A 113 -3.46 -11.56 2.21
N MET A 114 -2.63 -11.16 3.18
CA MET A 114 -1.19 -11.45 3.17
C MET A 114 -0.87 -12.95 3.30
N THR A 115 -1.65 -13.69 4.09
CA THR A 115 -1.43 -15.13 4.29
C THR A 115 -1.61 -15.91 2.99
N GLU A 116 -2.55 -15.49 2.14
CA GLU A 116 -2.81 -16.08 0.82
C GLU A 116 -1.71 -15.75 -0.21
N ARG A 117 -1.04 -14.59 -0.08
CA ARG A 117 -0.16 -14.04 -1.12
C ARG A 117 1.32 -13.99 -0.77
N LYS A 118 1.71 -14.17 0.49
CA LYS A 118 3.13 -14.10 0.89
C LYS A 118 4.06 -15.00 0.07
N THR A 119 3.60 -16.19 -0.34
CA THR A 119 4.37 -17.13 -1.17
C THR A 119 4.40 -16.76 -2.65
N LYS A 120 3.64 -15.75 -3.05
CA LYS A 120 3.57 -15.20 -4.41
C LYS A 120 4.40 -13.93 -4.56
N LEU A 121 5.06 -13.47 -3.50
CA LEU A 121 5.89 -12.26 -3.52
C LEU A 121 7.01 -12.43 -4.56
N ILE A 122 7.15 -11.45 -5.44
CA ILE A 122 8.18 -11.39 -6.48
C ILE A 122 9.28 -10.40 -6.08
N ASP A 123 8.86 -9.17 -5.78
CA ASP A 123 9.76 -8.08 -5.44
C ASP A 123 9.02 -7.03 -4.60
N SER A 124 9.79 -6.08 -4.07
CA SER A 124 9.26 -4.89 -3.42
C SER A 124 10.06 -3.66 -3.83
N MET A 125 9.52 -2.46 -3.64
CA MET A 125 10.28 -1.23 -3.80
C MET A 125 9.76 -0.13 -2.88
N VAL A 126 10.51 0.97 -2.83
CA VAL A 126 10.11 2.22 -2.19
C VAL A 126 9.71 3.19 -3.29
N SER A 127 8.59 3.89 -3.10
CA SER A 127 8.29 5.13 -3.81
C SER A 127 8.56 6.29 -2.86
N ASP A 128 9.61 7.04 -3.12
CA ASP A 128 10.03 8.20 -2.33
C ASP A 128 9.00 9.33 -2.46
N ASP A 129 8.50 9.60 -3.68
CA ASP A 129 7.54 10.68 -3.96
C ASP A 129 6.22 10.48 -3.20
N HIS A 130 5.81 9.22 -3.04
CA HIS A 130 4.57 8.87 -2.35
C HIS A 130 4.77 8.44 -0.89
N SER A 131 6.02 8.33 -0.43
CA SER A 131 6.37 7.74 0.87
C SER A 131 5.72 6.37 1.09
N GLN A 132 5.88 5.48 0.11
CA GLN A 132 5.23 4.17 0.08
C GLN A 132 6.23 3.03 0.01
N TYR A 133 5.94 1.96 0.73
CA TYR A 133 6.54 0.65 0.52
C TYR A 133 5.56 -0.20 -0.29
N ARG A 134 6.01 -0.68 -1.45
CA ARG A 134 5.19 -1.41 -2.42
C ARG A 134 5.68 -2.85 -2.54
N ILE A 135 4.77 -3.82 -2.42
CA ILE A 135 5.07 -5.25 -2.56
C ILE A 135 4.32 -5.77 -3.79
N PHE A 136 5.01 -6.54 -4.62
CA PHE A 136 4.50 -7.06 -5.88
C PHE A 136 4.36 -8.58 -5.84
N PHE A 137 3.26 -9.09 -6.38
CA PHE A 137 2.93 -10.51 -6.38
C PHE A 137 2.78 -11.05 -7.80
N ASN A 138 2.99 -12.36 -7.98
CA ASN A 138 2.89 -13.04 -9.28
C ASN A 138 1.45 -13.25 -9.79
N ASP A 139 0.45 -12.70 -9.11
CA ASP A 139 -0.97 -12.76 -9.49
C ASP A 139 -1.52 -11.38 -9.89
N LYS A 140 -0.65 -10.49 -10.37
CA LYS A 140 -0.90 -9.08 -10.75
C LYS A 140 -1.30 -8.15 -9.60
N TYR A 141 -1.50 -8.67 -8.39
CA TYR A 141 -1.75 -7.81 -7.25
C TYR A 141 -0.46 -7.15 -6.77
N ALA A 142 -0.62 -5.97 -6.19
CA ALA A 142 0.39 -5.30 -5.42
C ALA A 142 -0.22 -4.72 -4.12
N LEU A 143 0.61 -4.58 -3.09
CA LEU A 143 0.23 -3.98 -1.82
C LEU A 143 1.03 -2.71 -1.61
N TYR A 144 0.36 -1.57 -1.52
CA TYR A 144 0.98 -0.27 -1.32
C TYR A 144 0.74 0.17 0.12
N ILE A 145 1.81 0.37 0.88
CA ILE A 145 1.75 0.76 2.29
C ILE A 145 2.36 2.16 2.42
N THR A 146 1.52 3.13 2.77
CA THR A 146 1.96 4.51 2.97
C THR A 146 2.45 4.70 4.39
N VAL A 147 3.65 5.26 4.54
CA VAL A 147 4.30 5.51 5.82
C VAL A 147 4.50 7.01 6.02
N LYS A 148 4.17 7.49 7.21
CA LYS A 148 4.45 8.86 7.65
C LYS A 148 4.91 8.85 9.10
N ASP A 149 5.96 9.60 9.42
CA ASP A 149 6.53 9.68 10.78
C ASP A 149 6.79 8.30 11.41
N GLN A 150 7.35 7.39 10.62
CA GLN A 150 7.61 6.00 10.98
C GLN A 150 6.36 5.16 11.39
N LYS A 151 5.17 5.59 10.96
CA LYS A 151 3.90 4.91 11.18
C LYS A 151 3.21 4.63 9.85
N VAL A 152 2.60 3.47 9.73
CA VAL A 152 1.69 3.18 8.62
C VAL A 152 0.46 4.05 8.79
N ILE A 153 0.11 4.81 7.75
CA ILE A 153 -1.09 5.65 7.72
C ILE A 153 -2.17 5.14 6.76
N GLY A 154 -1.81 4.22 5.86
CA GLY A 154 -2.73 3.64 4.91
C GLY A 154 -2.15 2.42 4.24
N THR A 155 -3.03 1.55 3.77
CA THR A 155 -2.67 0.38 2.97
C THR A 155 -3.71 0.20 1.88
N GLY A 156 -3.27 0.07 0.63
CA GLY A 156 -4.11 -0.12 -0.54
C GLY A 156 -3.68 -1.36 -1.31
N VAL A 157 -4.67 -2.10 -1.83
CA VAL A 157 -4.44 -3.21 -2.75
C VAL A 157 -4.63 -2.69 -4.17
N ILE A 158 -3.66 -2.94 -5.02
CA ILE A 158 -3.62 -2.50 -6.42
C ILE A 158 -3.64 -3.74 -7.32
N LEU A 159 -4.36 -3.67 -8.43
CA LEU A 159 -4.31 -4.65 -9.50
C LEU A 159 -3.56 -4.04 -10.68
N LEU A 160 -2.47 -4.67 -11.10
CA LEU A 160 -1.66 -4.25 -12.23
C LEU A 160 -2.23 -4.80 -13.54
N GLY A 161 -1.92 -4.13 -14.64
CA GLY A 161 -2.26 -4.61 -15.99
C GLY A 161 -1.55 -5.92 -16.34
N ASP A 162 -0.32 -6.09 -15.84
CA ASP A 162 0.49 -7.26 -16.13
C ASP A 162 1.26 -7.81 -14.91
N THR A 163 1.83 -9.00 -15.06
CA THR A 163 2.46 -9.76 -13.98
C THR A 163 3.94 -9.34 -13.83
N PRO A 164 4.31 -8.73 -12.70
CA PRO A 164 5.69 -8.29 -12.48
C PRO A 164 6.64 -9.48 -12.29
N THR A 165 7.90 -9.30 -12.71
CA THR A 165 9.02 -10.25 -12.56
C THR A 165 10.17 -9.67 -11.75
N PHE A 166 10.35 -8.35 -11.80
CA PHE A 166 11.22 -7.55 -10.95
C PHE A 166 10.71 -6.11 -10.94
N CYS A 167 11.03 -5.35 -9.90
CA CYS A 167 10.63 -3.96 -9.76
C CYS A 167 11.85 -3.10 -9.38
N PHE A 168 11.90 -1.88 -9.86
CA PHE A 168 12.90 -0.92 -9.40
C PHE A 168 12.35 0.50 -9.41
N SER A 169 12.82 1.29 -8.44
CA SER A 169 12.60 2.74 -8.40
C SER A 169 13.95 3.43 -8.44
N ARG A 170 14.04 4.54 -9.19
CA ARG A 170 15.21 5.40 -9.19
C ARG A 170 14.86 6.83 -9.58
N GLU A 171 15.53 7.78 -8.95
CA GLU A 171 15.54 9.17 -9.38
C GLU A 171 16.33 9.35 -10.69
N ASN A 172 15.72 10.00 -11.68
CA ASN A 172 16.37 10.34 -12.94
C ASN A 172 17.30 11.58 -12.77
N SER A 173 18.00 11.97 -13.84
CA SER A 173 18.91 13.13 -13.80
C SER A 173 18.23 14.48 -13.53
N SER A 174 16.90 14.54 -13.64
CA SER A 174 16.09 15.73 -13.39
C SER A 174 15.50 15.76 -11.98
N GLY A 175 15.80 14.76 -11.15
CA GLY A 175 15.30 14.67 -9.79
C GLY A 175 13.86 14.13 -9.69
N THR A 176 13.36 13.49 -10.74
CA THR A 176 12.02 12.87 -10.74
C THR A 176 12.15 11.37 -10.48
N GLU A 177 11.37 10.84 -9.56
CA GLU A 177 11.30 9.41 -9.33
C GLU A 177 10.69 8.70 -10.55
N GLU A 178 11.37 7.69 -11.05
CA GLU A 178 10.85 6.78 -12.06
C GLU A 178 10.82 5.36 -11.52
N MET A 179 9.62 4.78 -11.54
CA MET A 179 9.37 3.42 -11.10
C MET A 179 9.03 2.54 -12.29
N TYR A 180 9.61 1.35 -12.33
CA TYR A 180 9.36 0.39 -13.40
C TYR A 180 9.21 -1.02 -12.85
N PHE A 181 8.49 -1.85 -13.59
CA PHE A 181 8.53 -3.31 -13.43
C PHE A 181 8.74 -3.98 -14.78
N GLY A 182 9.56 -5.03 -14.79
CA GLY A 182 9.63 -5.95 -15.92
C GLY A 182 8.49 -6.97 -15.81
N SER A 183 7.89 -7.34 -16.93
CA SER A 183 6.75 -8.26 -16.95
C SER A 183 7.09 -9.62 -17.57
N THR A 184 6.23 -10.61 -17.30
CA THR A 184 6.30 -11.95 -17.89
C THR A 184 6.14 -11.97 -19.42
N ASP A 185 5.60 -10.90 -20.02
CA ASP A 185 5.48 -10.74 -21.48
C ASP A 185 6.79 -10.27 -22.15
N GLY A 186 7.83 -9.97 -21.36
CA GLY A 186 9.12 -9.49 -21.83
C GLY A 186 9.23 -7.97 -21.99
N MET A 187 8.18 -7.21 -21.63
CA MET A 187 8.18 -5.75 -21.69
C MET A 187 8.54 -5.12 -20.34
N LEU A 188 8.92 -3.84 -20.42
CA LEU A 188 9.18 -2.99 -19.26
C LEU A 188 8.09 -1.94 -19.17
N TYR A 189 7.40 -1.90 -18.04
CA TYR A 189 6.30 -0.97 -17.79
C TYR A 189 6.71 0.08 -16.77
N GLN A 190 6.36 1.34 -17.03
CA GLN A 190 6.52 2.43 -16.08
C GLN A 190 5.28 2.52 -15.19
N LEU A 191 5.48 2.60 -13.88
CA LEU A 191 4.40 2.77 -12.90
C LEU A 191 4.02 4.24 -12.74
N ASP A 192 2.80 4.46 -12.23
CA ASP A 192 2.25 5.77 -11.90
C ASP A 192 2.26 6.78 -13.06
N LYS A 193 2.13 6.28 -14.30
CA LYS A 193 2.09 7.10 -15.50
C LYS A 193 0.85 6.83 -16.34
N GLY A 194 0.16 7.90 -16.73
CA GLY A 194 -1.00 7.84 -17.60
C GLY A 194 -2.30 7.48 -16.87
N THR A 195 -3.32 7.14 -17.65
CA THR A 195 -4.69 6.84 -17.20
C THR A 195 -5.14 5.42 -17.58
N SER A 196 -4.22 4.61 -18.13
CA SER A 196 -4.49 3.28 -18.68
C SER A 196 -3.36 2.30 -18.34
N HIS A 197 -3.65 1.01 -18.46
CA HIS A 197 -2.63 -0.03 -18.46
C HIS A 197 -2.24 -0.34 -19.90
N ASP A 198 -1.26 0.39 -20.44
CA ASP A 198 -0.82 0.28 -21.85
C ASP A 198 -1.98 0.41 -22.87
N GLY A 199 -2.89 1.36 -22.61
CA GLY A 199 -4.08 1.58 -23.43
C GLY A 199 -5.33 0.82 -22.95
N ASP A 200 -5.19 -0.19 -22.10
CA ASP A 200 -6.34 -0.88 -21.53
C ASP A 200 -6.95 -0.11 -20.35
N ALA A 201 -8.28 -0.25 -20.20
CA ALA A 201 -9.01 0.36 -19.10
C ALA A 201 -8.57 -0.19 -17.74
N ILE A 202 -8.42 0.69 -16.75
CA ILE A 202 -8.08 0.31 -15.37
C ILE A 202 -9.37 0.02 -14.61
N PRO A 203 -9.62 -1.24 -14.19
CA PRO A 203 -10.76 -1.54 -13.33
C PRO A 203 -10.48 -1.11 -11.89
N VAL A 204 -11.38 -0.32 -11.33
CA VAL A 204 -11.34 0.14 -9.94
C VAL A 204 -12.54 -0.42 -9.20
N THR A 205 -12.32 -0.99 -8.02
CA THR A 205 -13.39 -1.43 -7.12
C THR A 205 -12.97 -1.15 -5.68
N MET A 206 -13.77 -0.37 -4.97
CA MET A 206 -13.55 0.01 -3.59
C MET A 206 -14.79 -0.34 -2.77
N PRO A 207 -14.84 -1.56 -2.20
CA PRO A 207 -15.88 -1.94 -1.26
C PRO A 207 -15.53 -1.38 0.13
N LEU A 208 -16.46 -0.61 0.71
CA LEU A 208 -16.34 -0.11 2.08
C LEU A 208 -16.91 -1.12 3.06
N HIS A 209 -16.34 -1.21 4.26
CA HIS A 209 -16.83 -2.15 5.28
C HIS A 209 -18.29 -1.85 5.66
N PHE A 210 -19.06 -2.90 5.93
CA PHE A 210 -20.40 -2.78 6.50
C PHE A 210 -20.40 -1.90 7.74
N ASN A 211 -21.25 -0.87 7.72
CA ASN A 211 -21.43 0.05 8.81
C ASN A 211 -22.89 -0.01 9.29
N TYR A 212 -23.07 -0.23 10.58
CA TYR A 212 -24.40 -0.29 11.20
C TYR A 212 -24.90 1.09 11.67
N ILE A 213 -24.12 2.16 11.54
CA ILE A 213 -24.45 3.56 11.86
C ILE A 213 -25.32 3.71 13.14
N GLY A 214 -24.65 3.87 14.27
CA GLY A 214 -25.30 4.05 15.57
C GLY A 214 -25.64 2.73 16.24
N THR A 215 -26.78 2.10 15.92
CA THR A 215 -27.19 0.86 16.59
C THR A 215 -27.36 -0.31 15.61
N PRO A 216 -26.73 -1.47 15.88
CA PRO A 216 -26.91 -2.67 15.05
C PRO A 216 -28.27 -3.35 15.30
N ARG A 217 -29.00 -2.99 16.37
CA ARG A 217 -30.27 -3.66 16.75
C ARG A 217 -31.53 -3.02 16.13
N ARG A 218 -31.36 -2.09 15.20
CA ARG A 218 -32.48 -1.45 14.49
C ARG A 218 -32.27 -1.51 13.00
N ASN A 219 -33.35 -1.89 12.33
CA ASN A 219 -33.44 -1.78 10.88
C ASN A 219 -33.42 -0.30 10.49
N LYS A 220 -32.79 0.02 9.37
CA LYS A 220 -32.67 1.37 8.80
C LYS A 220 -33.17 1.34 7.37
N ILE A 221 -33.88 2.37 6.98
CA ILE A 221 -34.32 2.57 5.61
C ILE A 221 -33.33 3.53 4.97
N TRP A 222 -32.60 3.05 3.96
CA TRP A 222 -31.55 3.80 3.28
C TRP A 222 -32.17 4.60 2.13
N MET A 223 -31.83 5.90 2.03
CA MET A 223 -32.50 6.82 1.10
C MET A 223 -31.55 7.33 0.02
N ASP A 224 -30.45 7.93 0.42
CA ASP A 224 -29.40 8.39 -0.49
C ASP A 224 -28.08 8.59 0.26
N ALA A 225 -27.01 8.70 -0.52
CA ALA A 225 -25.72 9.11 -0.05
C ALA A 225 -25.17 10.24 -0.92
N SER A 226 -24.46 11.17 -0.27
CA SER A 226 -23.63 12.16 -0.93
C SER A 226 -22.17 11.84 -0.70
N LEU A 227 -21.41 11.70 -1.77
CA LEU A 227 -19.96 11.49 -1.71
C LEU A 227 -19.22 12.82 -1.82
N GLU A 228 -18.24 13.02 -0.97
CA GLU A 228 -17.26 14.10 -1.08
C GLU A 228 -16.07 13.62 -1.90
N ILE A 229 -15.87 14.22 -3.06
CA ILE A 229 -14.84 13.81 -4.02
C ILE A 229 -14.00 15.01 -4.42
N ARG A 230 -12.69 14.82 -4.40
CA ARG A 230 -11.69 15.78 -4.87
C ARG A 230 -10.97 15.21 -6.08
N GLY A 231 -10.75 16.05 -7.08
CA GLY A 231 -9.97 15.69 -8.27
C GLY A 231 -9.74 16.88 -9.17
N THR A 232 -8.79 16.74 -10.09
CA THR A 232 -8.48 17.74 -11.13
C THR A 232 -8.87 17.27 -12.53
N PHE A 233 -9.22 15.99 -12.67
CA PHE A 233 -9.57 15.34 -13.92
C PHE A 233 -11.04 14.96 -13.94
N TYR A 234 -11.57 14.79 -15.15
CA TYR A 234 -12.85 14.14 -15.35
C TYR A 234 -12.77 12.66 -14.92
N ALA A 235 -13.80 12.19 -14.22
CA ALA A 235 -13.93 10.79 -13.87
C ALA A 235 -15.42 10.40 -13.74
N GLU A 236 -15.74 9.17 -14.10
CA GLU A 236 -17.03 8.56 -13.82
C GLU A 236 -16.82 7.29 -13.02
N PHE A 237 -17.74 7.01 -12.09
CA PHE A 237 -17.75 5.78 -11.32
C PHE A 237 -19.19 5.46 -10.93
N SER A 238 -19.50 4.19 -10.76
CA SER A 238 -20.78 3.77 -10.22
C SER A 238 -20.67 3.57 -8.71
N MET A 239 -21.75 3.85 -7.99
CA MET A 239 -21.92 3.48 -6.60
C MET A 239 -23.06 2.48 -6.48
N THR A 240 -22.77 1.40 -5.79
CA THR A 240 -23.73 0.37 -5.39
C THR A 240 -23.71 0.25 -3.87
N ASN A 241 -24.72 -0.39 -3.30
CA ASN A 241 -24.73 -0.69 -1.88
C ASN A 241 -25.18 -2.13 -1.61
N GLU A 242 -24.57 -2.74 -0.60
CA GLU A 242 -24.95 -4.06 -0.09
C GLU A 242 -25.58 -3.93 1.29
N LEU A 243 -26.56 -4.78 1.58
CA LEU A 243 -27.40 -4.69 2.76
C LEU A 243 -27.33 -5.96 3.61
N GLY A 244 -27.23 -5.78 4.93
CA GLY A 244 -27.38 -6.87 5.89
C GLY A 244 -26.33 -7.98 5.72
N TYR A 245 -25.06 -7.59 5.58
CA TYR A 245 -23.95 -8.52 5.28
C TYR A 245 -24.19 -9.36 4.01
N THR A 246 -24.84 -8.75 3.01
CA THR A 246 -25.14 -9.41 1.72
C THR A 246 -26.06 -10.62 1.90
N SER A 247 -27.00 -10.54 2.85
CA SER A 247 -27.97 -11.61 3.10
C SER A 247 -28.85 -11.89 1.88
N VAL A 248 -29.06 -13.18 1.60
CA VAL A 248 -29.96 -13.66 0.54
C VAL A 248 -31.44 -13.50 0.89
N ASP A 249 -31.75 -13.28 2.17
CA ASP A 249 -33.12 -13.11 2.66
C ASP A 249 -33.65 -11.68 2.43
N ILE A 250 -32.78 -10.75 2.03
CA ILE A 250 -33.11 -9.35 1.79
C ILE A 250 -32.79 -9.02 0.32
N PRO A 251 -33.70 -8.38 -0.44
CA PRO A 251 -33.40 -7.90 -1.77
C PRO A 251 -32.18 -6.96 -1.78
N GLN A 252 -31.17 -7.29 -2.58
CA GLN A 252 -29.98 -6.45 -2.75
C GLN A 252 -30.21 -5.39 -3.84
N PRO A 253 -29.85 -4.12 -3.59
CA PRO A 253 -30.00 -3.05 -4.58
C PRO A 253 -29.12 -3.20 -5.81
N GLY A 254 -29.58 -2.67 -6.95
CA GLY A 254 -28.79 -2.52 -8.16
C GLY A 254 -27.82 -1.33 -8.10
N SER A 255 -26.90 -1.27 -9.06
CA SER A 255 -25.92 -0.18 -9.16
C SER A 255 -26.53 1.13 -9.66
N SER A 256 -26.02 2.26 -9.15
CA SER A 256 -26.34 3.61 -9.65
C SER A 256 -25.09 4.27 -10.24
N ILE A 257 -25.21 4.85 -11.43
CA ILE A 257 -24.09 5.53 -12.10
C ILE A 257 -23.96 6.95 -11.53
N ILE A 258 -22.75 7.32 -11.12
CA ILE A 258 -22.41 8.67 -10.68
C ILE A 258 -21.43 9.28 -11.70
N VAL A 259 -21.85 10.39 -12.30
CA VAL A 259 -20.99 11.15 -13.22
C VAL A 259 -20.43 12.34 -12.46
N THR A 260 -19.10 12.49 -12.42
CA THR A 260 -18.46 13.67 -11.83
C THR A 260 -17.84 14.56 -12.90
N ASN A 261 -18.41 15.76 -13.07
CA ASN A 261 -17.87 16.80 -13.94
C ASN A 261 -16.84 17.65 -13.17
N LEU A 262 -15.77 17.02 -12.68
CA LEU A 262 -14.67 17.73 -12.03
C LEU A 262 -13.74 18.30 -13.10
N SER A 263 -13.33 19.56 -12.95
CA SER A 263 -12.42 20.23 -13.88
C SER A 263 -11.36 21.02 -13.11
N SER A 264 -10.10 20.92 -13.51
CA SER A 264 -9.02 21.75 -12.98
C SER A 264 -9.34 23.24 -13.18
N ALA A 265 -9.14 24.07 -12.15
CA ALA A 265 -9.11 25.52 -12.33
C ALA A 265 -7.92 25.88 -13.24
N LYS A 266 -8.20 26.36 -14.45
CA LYS A 266 -7.16 26.87 -15.35
C LYS A 266 -6.73 28.24 -14.84
N TRP A 267 -5.56 28.30 -14.20
CA TRP A 267 -4.81 29.54 -14.03
C TRP A 267 -3.59 29.46 -14.95
N ASP A 268 -3.49 30.45 -15.84
CA ASP A 268 -2.36 30.76 -16.74
C ASP A 268 -2.43 30.21 -18.18
N ASP A 269 -3.11 30.97 -19.05
CA ASP A 269 -2.49 31.46 -20.29
C ASP A 269 -2.87 32.94 -20.43
N PHE A 270 -1.88 33.79 -20.19
CA PHE A 270 -2.00 35.24 -20.01
C PHE A 270 -2.35 35.94 -21.34
N THR A 271 -3.64 36.11 -21.65
CA THR A 271 -4.12 37.16 -22.56
C THR A 271 -5.14 38.03 -21.86
N TRP A 272 -4.81 39.31 -21.76
CA TRP A 272 -5.54 40.37 -21.06
C TRP A 272 -6.83 40.72 -21.82
N ASP A 273 -7.82 39.84 -21.81
CA ASP A 273 -9.24 40.18 -21.94
C ASP A 273 -10.09 38.93 -21.66
N GLN A 274 -11.13 39.09 -20.85
CA GLN A 274 -12.14 38.08 -20.52
C GLN A 274 -11.83 37.11 -19.35
N PHE A 275 -12.28 37.50 -18.16
CA PHE A 275 -12.38 36.63 -16.99
C PHE A 275 -13.34 35.46 -17.23
N PHE A 276 -12.86 34.22 -17.11
CA PHE A 276 -13.69 33.04 -16.81
C PHE A 276 -13.21 32.44 -15.49
N TRP A 277 -14.03 32.55 -14.44
CA TRP A 277 -13.91 31.80 -13.20
C TRP A 277 -15.01 30.73 -13.19
N ASP A 278 -14.65 29.43 -13.20
CA ASP A 278 -15.21 28.41 -12.31
C ASP A 278 -14.55 27.04 -12.59
N GLY A 279 -13.49 26.73 -11.84
CA GLY A 279 -12.97 25.37 -11.77
C GLY A 279 -13.57 24.66 -10.56
N VAL A 280 -14.46 23.70 -10.78
CA VAL A 280 -15.10 22.98 -9.66
C VAL A 280 -14.27 21.76 -9.28
N THR A 281 -13.62 21.82 -8.12
CA THR A 281 -12.67 20.81 -7.62
C THR A 281 -13.22 19.94 -6.48
N LEU A 282 -14.43 20.26 -6.00
CA LEU A 282 -15.15 19.53 -4.95
C LEU A 282 -16.66 19.62 -5.22
N LEU A 283 -17.33 18.48 -5.41
CA LEU A 283 -18.77 18.40 -5.61
C LEU A 283 -19.38 17.30 -4.74
N PRO A 284 -20.48 17.56 -4.01
CA PRO A 284 -21.29 16.48 -3.48
C PRO A 284 -21.96 15.77 -4.66
N SER A 285 -21.60 14.51 -4.89
CA SER A 285 -22.30 13.68 -5.86
C SER A 285 -23.36 12.85 -5.15
N PHE A 286 -24.62 12.98 -5.56
CA PHE A 286 -25.75 12.31 -4.94
C PHE A 286 -26.03 11.00 -5.67
N ALA A 287 -26.20 9.93 -4.91
CA ALA A 287 -26.73 8.68 -5.43
C ALA A 287 -27.81 8.13 -4.52
N LYS A 288 -28.86 7.61 -5.17
CA LYS A 288 -29.99 7.00 -4.47
C LYS A 288 -29.55 5.65 -3.91
N LEU A 289 -29.84 5.47 -2.63
CA LEU A 289 -29.72 4.20 -1.96
C LEU A 289 -31.11 3.58 -1.89
N TYR A 290 -31.17 2.26 -1.97
CA TYR A 290 -32.43 1.53 -1.88
C TYR A 290 -32.34 0.45 -0.81
N GLY A 291 -33.49 0.07 -0.28
CA GLY A 291 -33.65 -1.05 0.63
C GLY A 291 -33.57 -0.70 2.10
N SER A 292 -33.68 -1.74 2.94
CA SER A 292 -33.68 -1.60 4.39
C SER A 292 -32.94 -2.74 5.05
N SER A 293 -32.04 -2.40 5.97
CA SER A 293 -31.26 -3.37 6.75
C SER A 293 -30.68 -2.73 8.01
N GLU A 294 -30.11 -3.56 8.88
CA GLU A 294 -29.39 -3.10 10.07
C GLU A 294 -28.05 -2.42 9.76
N ASN A 295 -27.43 -2.74 8.63
CA ASN A 295 -26.14 -2.24 8.18
C ASN A 295 -26.09 -2.10 6.65
N ILE A 296 -25.19 -1.25 6.18
CA ILE A 296 -24.95 -0.98 4.76
C ILE A 296 -23.46 -0.99 4.47
N SER A 297 -23.08 -1.51 3.31
CA SER A 297 -21.77 -1.30 2.69
C SER A 297 -21.98 -0.49 1.41
N LEU A 298 -21.08 0.45 1.12
CA LEU A 298 -21.04 1.16 -0.15
C LEU A 298 -19.90 0.59 -0.99
N ILE A 299 -20.13 0.42 -2.28
CA ILE A 299 -19.15 -0.09 -3.23
C ILE A 299 -19.03 0.92 -4.36
N LEU A 300 -17.83 1.46 -4.56
CA LEU A 300 -17.53 2.30 -5.71
C LEU A 300 -16.83 1.45 -6.77
N THR A 301 -17.24 1.57 -8.03
CA THR A 301 -16.56 0.90 -9.14
C THR A 301 -16.38 1.82 -10.33
N SER A 302 -15.30 1.65 -11.08
CA SER A 302 -15.05 2.35 -12.34
C SER A 302 -14.23 1.46 -13.26
N SER A 303 -14.27 1.74 -14.56
CA SER A 303 -13.39 1.12 -15.54
C SER A 303 -13.22 2.09 -16.71
N SER A 304 -12.00 2.61 -16.87
CA SER A 304 -11.67 3.55 -17.95
C SER A 304 -10.17 3.62 -18.17
N ASP A 305 -9.79 3.94 -19.40
CA ASP A 305 -8.45 4.23 -19.90
C ASP A 305 -8.15 5.74 -19.98
N TYR A 306 -9.14 6.60 -19.71
CA TYR A 306 -9.03 8.07 -19.84
C TYR A 306 -9.37 8.84 -18.56
N PHE A 307 -9.94 8.20 -17.54
CA PHE A 307 -10.21 8.86 -16.26
C PHE A 307 -8.93 9.07 -15.45
N GLY A 308 -8.78 10.28 -14.93
CA GLY A 308 -7.68 10.60 -14.03
C GLY A 308 -7.97 10.21 -12.58
N GLN A 309 -6.96 10.38 -11.72
CA GLN A 309 -7.08 10.09 -10.29
C GLN A 309 -8.14 10.98 -9.62
N ILE A 310 -8.97 10.35 -8.80
CA ILE A 310 -9.89 11.01 -7.87
C ILE A 310 -9.64 10.54 -6.44
N THR A 311 -9.98 11.39 -5.48
CA THR A 311 -9.89 11.11 -4.05
C THR A 311 -11.27 11.24 -3.42
N VAL A 312 -11.77 10.15 -2.83
CA VAL A 312 -12.99 10.16 -2.03
C VAL A 312 -12.62 10.46 -0.59
N THR A 313 -13.10 11.57 -0.04
CA THR A 313 -12.77 12.01 1.33
C THR A 313 -13.82 11.62 2.35
N GLY A 314 -15.07 11.44 1.92
CA GLY A 314 -16.17 11.14 2.82
C GLY A 314 -17.43 10.70 2.08
N ALA A 315 -18.33 10.07 2.84
CA ALA A 315 -19.67 9.71 2.40
C ALA A 315 -20.64 10.10 3.51
N MET A 316 -21.66 10.89 3.19
CA MET A 316 -22.78 11.19 4.09
C MET A 316 -23.98 10.36 3.65
N ILE A 317 -24.58 9.63 4.58
CA ILE A 317 -25.70 8.72 4.29
C ILE A 317 -26.95 9.23 4.99
N HIS A 318 -28.03 9.42 4.23
CA HIS A 318 -29.34 9.75 4.77
C HIS A 318 -30.17 8.47 4.96
N TYR A 319 -30.71 8.30 6.17
CA TYR A 319 -31.50 7.13 6.54
C TYR A 319 -32.57 7.48 7.59
N PHE A 320 -33.61 6.65 7.66
CA PHE A 320 -34.61 6.67 8.73
C PHE A 320 -34.49 5.44 9.62
N PHE A 321 -34.80 5.60 10.91
CA PHE A 321 -34.95 4.45 11.79
C PHE A 321 -36.22 3.68 11.44
N GLY A 322 -36.04 2.42 11.08
CA GLY A 322 -37.11 1.44 10.96
C GLY A 322 -37.45 0.79 12.30
N ARG A 323 -38.13 -0.35 12.23
CA ARG A 323 -38.54 -1.12 13.40
C ARG A 323 -37.34 -1.69 14.15
N GLN A 324 -37.48 -1.82 15.46
CA GLN A 324 -36.51 -2.56 16.28
C GLN A 324 -36.60 -4.05 15.97
N LEU A 325 -35.45 -4.71 15.86
CA LEU A 325 -35.40 -6.16 15.63
C LEU A 325 -35.86 -6.86 16.90
N GLN A 326 -36.97 -7.60 16.83
CA GLN A 326 -37.42 -8.50 17.89
C GLN A 326 -36.78 -9.86 17.67
N HIS A 327 -36.10 -10.40 18.68
CA HIS A 327 -35.63 -11.79 18.62
C HIS A 327 -36.84 -12.71 18.71
N GLY A 328 -36.97 -13.62 17.74
CA GLY A 328 -37.73 -14.86 17.88
C GLY A 328 -36.86 -15.92 18.52
#